data_AF-A0A318CYM9-F1
#
_entry.id   AF-A0A318CYM9-F1
#
_cell.length_a   1.000
_cell.length_b   1.000
_cell.length_c   1.000
_cell.angle_alpha   90.00
_cell.angle_beta   90.00
_cell.angle_gamma   90.00
#
_symmetry.space_group_name_H-M   'P 1'
#
loop_
_entity.id
_entity.type
_entity.pdbx_description
1 polymer ?
#
loop_
_entity_poly.entity_id
_entity_poly.type
_entity_poly.pdbx_seq_one_letter_code
_entity_poly.pdbx_strand_id
1 'polypeptide(L)'
;MKQSVSTFKMGIFQFTPREKDIHANWKKVESATSETAAAGGELLLLPELWATGPLSEADRYMVHEIPELLFKLKILAETNRIYIVGTLPELAVEESGKKLFNTTYVIGPDNTFHTYRKIHLFAPMREDHVFSPGTDPVALWIPFRKTEPGFGLITCFDLRFPELVRHLVCQGVDLVLLSALWPLSRRHHLELLMESRAIENQCFMAGANAWGMIGGTEFGGGSKIIGPRGEILANACDGETIVLAELDMDEIRSARQDFFTAHAPRSWWPKANPKILDLPSLNTAVNRRRKAGQKMVFTNGCFDLLHAGHVSYLESARHLGDYLVVGLNSNKSVREIKGPERPINTEAMRAYVLAGLAAVDYVVIFNDPTPLNLIQTIVPNVLVKGADWKEKDIVGAATVKNAGGYVARIPFIHDISTSRILELP
;
A
#
# COMPACT_ATOMS: atom_id res chain seq x y z
N MET A 1 34.32 -7.93 -7.23
CA MET A 1 33.02 -8.22 -7.88
C MET A 1 32.26 -6.91 -7.95
N LYS A 2 31.98 -6.36 -9.13
CA LYS A 2 31.14 -5.15 -9.25
C LYS A 2 29.74 -5.51 -8.72
N GLN A 3 29.29 -4.85 -7.66
CA GLN A 3 27.90 -4.97 -7.20
C GLN A 3 26.99 -4.68 -8.40
N SER A 4 26.02 -5.57 -8.63
CA SER A 4 24.93 -5.31 -9.56
C SER A 4 24.13 -4.15 -8.99
N VAL A 5 24.38 -2.93 -9.48
CA VAL A 5 23.68 -1.73 -9.02
C VAL A 5 22.20 -1.85 -9.41
N SER A 6 21.31 -1.81 -8.42
CA SER A 6 19.85 -1.86 -8.61
C SER A 6 19.31 -0.50 -9.07
N THR A 7 19.79 -0.02 -10.22
CA THR A 7 19.34 1.26 -10.80
C THR A 7 18.29 1.09 -11.89
N PHE A 8 17.44 2.10 -12.02
CA PHE A 8 16.62 2.32 -13.23
C PHE A 8 16.57 3.82 -13.55
N LYS A 9 16.31 4.18 -14.81
CA LYS A 9 16.26 5.58 -15.26
C LYS A 9 14.83 5.99 -15.56
N MET A 10 14.43 7.19 -15.16
CA MET A 10 13.11 7.74 -15.46
C MET A 10 13.16 9.17 -15.97
N GLY A 11 12.10 9.55 -16.69
CA GLY A 11 11.86 10.89 -17.18
C GLY A 11 10.59 11.51 -16.64
N ILE A 12 10.58 12.83 -16.54
CA ILE A 12 9.39 13.64 -16.30
C ILE A 12 9.24 14.61 -17.47
N PHE A 13 8.04 14.69 -18.05
CA PHE A 13 7.74 15.69 -19.05
C PHE A 13 6.93 16.83 -18.45
N GLN A 14 7.59 17.98 -18.29
CA GLN A 14 6.95 19.24 -17.92
C GLN A 14 6.58 19.97 -19.20
N PHE A 15 5.30 20.23 -19.43
CA PHE A 15 4.86 20.92 -20.64
C PHE A 15 3.60 21.74 -20.41
N THR A 16 3.21 22.49 -21.43
CA THR A 16 1.93 23.21 -21.45
C THR A 16 0.91 22.39 -22.24
N PRO A 17 0.02 21.61 -21.57
CA PRO A 17 -1.19 21.08 -22.19
C PRO A 17 -1.98 22.18 -22.87
N ARG A 18 -2.27 21.99 -24.15
CA ARG A 18 -3.23 22.79 -24.87
C ARG A 18 -4.62 22.38 -24.44
N GLU A 19 -5.35 23.32 -23.85
CA GLU A 19 -6.68 23.06 -23.31
C GLU A 19 -7.61 22.46 -24.38
N LYS A 20 -8.24 21.35 -24.01
CA LYS A 20 -9.26 20.63 -24.79
C LYS A 20 -8.80 20.15 -26.18
N ASP A 21 -7.48 20.05 -26.42
CA ASP A 21 -6.90 19.57 -27.68
C ASP A 21 -6.07 18.30 -27.45
N ILE A 22 -6.78 17.17 -27.33
CA ILE A 22 -6.17 15.84 -27.11
C ILE A 22 -5.14 15.52 -28.20
N HIS A 23 -5.40 15.91 -29.46
CA HIS A 23 -4.51 15.60 -30.57
C HIS A 23 -3.19 16.37 -30.50
N ALA A 24 -3.23 17.67 -30.19
CA ALA A 24 -2.02 18.46 -30.02
C ALA A 24 -1.20 17.97 -28.82
N ASN A 25 -1.86 17.63 -27.71
CA ASN A 25 -1.19 17.10 -26.52
C ASN A 25 -0.60 15.72 -26.75
N TRP A 26 -1.32 14.85 -27.48
CA TRP A 26 -0.84 13.54 -27.90
C TRP A 26 0.49 13.64 -28.64
N LYS A 27 0.61 14.52 -29.64
CA LYS A 27 1.86 14.69 -30.41
C LYS A 27 3.06 15.04 -29.54
N LYS A 28 2.85 15.89 -28.52
CA LYS A 28 3.90 16.23 -27.57
C LYS A 28 4.31 15.03 -26.72
N VAL A 29 3.34 14.29 -26.19
CA VAL A 29 3.59 13.08 -25.38
C VAL A 29 4.23 11.97 -26.19
N GLU A 30 3.82 11.77 -27.44
CA GLU A 30 4.44 10.83 -28.37
C GLU A 30 5.93 11.14 -28.56
N SER A 31 6.25 12.40 -28.87
CA SER A 31 7.64 12.86 -29.00
C SER A 31 8.43 12.68 -27.70
N ALA A 32 7.86 13.11 -26.57
CA ALA A 32 8.53 13.03 -25.27
C ALA A 32 8.77 11.58 -24.81
N THR A 33 7.87 10.67 -25.16
CA THR A 33 8.02 9.23 -24.88
C THR A 33 9.19 8.65 -25.66
N SER A 34 9.27 8.94 -26.97
CA SER A 34 10.38 8.47 -27.80
C SER A 34 11.71 9.08 -27.39
N GLU A 35 11.75 10.37 -27.01
CA GLU A 35 12.97 11.01 -26.51
C GLU A 35 13.44 10.40 -25.19
N THR A 36 12.52 10.17 -24.25
CA THR A 36 12.81 9.54 -22.95
C THR A 36 13.36 8.12 -23.14
N ALA A 37 12.72 7.32 -24.00
CA ALA A 37 13.16 5.96 -24.31
C ALA A 37 14.53 5.94 -25.02
N ALA A 38 14.75 6.85 -25.98
CA ALA A 38 16.04 7.00 -26.67
C ALA A 38 17.17 7.38 -25.70
N ALA A 39 16.86 8.14 -24.65
CA ALA A 39 17.78 8.48 -23.58
C ALA A 39 17.98 7.35 -22.54
N GLY A 40 17.38 6.17 -22.76
CA GLY A 40 17.46 5.01 -21.88
C GLY A 40 16.54 5.07 -20.66
N GLY A 41 15.57 5.98 -20.65
CA GLY A 41 14.53 6.01 -19.62
C GLY A 41 13.58 4.83 -19.76
N GLU A 42 13.23 4.21 -18.64
CA GLU A 42 12.31 3.08 -18.56
C GLU A 42 10.91 3.50 -18.12
N LEU A 43 10.74 4.72 -17.60
CA LEU A 43 9.45 5.31 -17.23
C LEU A 43 9.39 6.78 -17.63
N LEU A 44 8.25 7.23 -18.18
CA LEU A 44 7.91 8.64 -18.38
C LEU A 44 6.70 9.03 -17.51
N LEU A 45 6.88 10.04 -16.66
CA LEU A 45 5.80 10.63 -15.85
C LEU A 45 5.28 11.92 -16.50
N LEU A 46 3.96 12.02 -16.60
CA LEU A 46 3.22 13.12 -17.22
C LEU A 46 2.42 13.92 -16.18
N PRO A 47 2.09 15.19 -16.46
CA PRO A 47 1.27 16.02 -15.59
C PRO A 47 -0.16 15.51 -15.40
N GLU A 48 -0.88 16.14 -14.47
CA GLU A 48 -2.31 15.88 -14.28
C GLU A 48 -3.12 16.33 -15.51
N LEU A 49 -4.14 15.56 -15.88
CA LEU A 49 -5.04 15.75 -17.03
C LEU A 49 -4.30 16.20 -18.29
N TRP A 50 -3.12 15.63 -18.55
CA TRP A 50 -2.18 16.11 -19.59
C TRP A 50 -2.79 16.19 -21.00
N ALA A 51 -3.80 15.36 -21.29
CA ALA A 51 -4.44 15.31 -22.60
C ALA A 51 -5.52 16.39 -22.79
N THR A 52 -6.18 16.81 -21.72
CA THR A 52 -7.34 17.72 -21.79
C THR A 52 -7.08 19.09 -21.16
N GLY A 53 -6.14 19.18 -20.22
CA GLY A 53 -6.11 20.25 -19.22
C GLY A 53 -7.25 20.10 -18.18
N PRO A 54 -7.37 21.08 -17.27
CA PRO A 54 -8.46 21.13 -16.31
C PRO A 54 -9.83 21.04 -16.99
N LEU A 55 -10.77 20.29 -16.40
CA LEU A 55 -12.12 20.12 -16.95
C LEU A 55 -13.16 20.85 -16.11
N SER A 56 -14.17 21.40 -16.77
CA SER A 56 -15.42 21.87 -16.16
C SER A 56 -16.56 20.86 -16.40
N GLU A 57 -17.73 21.09 -15.79
CA GLU A 57 -18.92 20.24 -16.02
C GLU A 57 -19.30 20.16 -17.50
N ALA A 58 -19.14 21.26 -18.25
CA ALA A 58 -19.45 21.33 -19.67
C ALA A 58 -18.50 20.48 -20.53
N ASP A 59 -17.30 20.16 -20.02
CA ASP A 59 -16.26 19.45 -20.75
C ASP A 59 -16.29 17.93 -20.49
N ARG A 60 -17.25 17.43 -19.70
CA ARG A 60 -17.37 16.00 -19.35
C ARG A 60 -17.47 15.08 -20.57
N TYR A 61 -17.95 15.58 -21.71
CA TYR A 61 -18.05 14.80 -22.95
C TYR A 61 -16.68 14.32 -23.47
N MET A 62 -15.58 15.01 -23.13
CA MET A 62 -14.23 14.67 -23.58
C MET A 62 -13.79 13.27 -23.13
N VAL A 63 -14.41 12.73 -22.07
CA VAL A 63 -14.12 11.36 -21.61
C VAL A 63 -14.38 10.30 -22.68
N HIS A 64 -15.23 10.59 -23.67
CA HIS A 64 -15.54 9.66 -24.76
C HIS A 64 -14.36 9.43 -25.72
N GLU A 65 -13.38 10.32 -25.76
CA GLU A 65 -12.17 10.17 -26.58
C GLU A 65 -11.06 9.37 -25.86
N ILE A 66 -11.16 9.21 -24.53
CA ILE A 66 -10.13 8.58 -23.70
C ILE A 66 -9.91 7.10 -24.01
N PRO A 67 -10.93 6.26 -24.31
CA PRO A 67 -10.67 4.87 -24.68
C PRO A 67 -9.76 4.70 -25.90
N GLU A 68 -9.92 5.55 -26.92
CA GLU A 68 -9.04 5.54 -28.10
C GLU A 68 -7.63 6.01 -27.74
N LEU A 69 -7.52 7.05 -26.91
CA LEU A 69 -6.22 7.54 -26.42
C LEU A 69 -5.48 6.48 -25.60
N LEU A 70 -6.17 5.76 -24.72
CA LEU A 70 -5.60 4.66 -23.93
C LEU A 70 -5.11 3.53 -24.83
N PHE A 71 -5.82 3.22 -25.92
CA PHE A 71 -5.36 2.25 -26.92
C PHE A 71 -4.07 2.73 -27.60
N LYS A 72 -4.00 3.99 -28.01
CA LYS A 72 -2.77 4.60 -28.58
C LYS A 72 -1.61 4.58 -27.60
N LEU A 73 -1.84 4.88 -26.31
CA LEU A 73 -0.82 4.83 -25.27
C LEU A 73 -0.24 3.43 -25.07
N LYS A 74 -1.06 2.37 -25.13
CA LYS A 74 -0.59 0.98 -25.06
C LYS A 74 0.39 0.67 -26.20
N ILE A 75 0.01 1.01 -27.43
CA ILE A 75 0.89 0.83 -28.61
C ILE A 75 2.19 1.62 -28.45
N LEU A 76 2.09 2.87 -27.96
CA LEU A 76 3.25 3.74 -27.78
C LEU A 76 4.21 3.19 -26.72
N ALA A 77 3.69 2.72 -25.59
CA ALA A 77 4.45 2.10 -24.51
C ALA A 77 5.16 0.82 -25.00
N GLU A 78 4.44 -0.06 -25.70
CA GLU A 78 5.00 -1.29 -26.30
C GLU A 78 6.10 -0.99 -27.32
N THR A 79 5.85 -0.03 -28.23
CA THR A 79 6.79 0.33 -29.30
C THR A 79 8.09 0.89 -28.74
N ASN A 80 8.00 1.76 -27.72
CA ASN A 80 9.16 2.40 -27.12
C ASN A 80 9.77 1.59 -25.94
N ARG A 81 9.13 0.49 -25.54
CA ARG A 81 9.53 -0.36 -24.41
C ARG A 81 9.70 0.42 -23.10
N ILE A 82 8.72 1.27 -22.79
CA ILE A 82 8.75 2.22 -21.68
C ILE A 82 7.40 2.25 -20.96
N TYR A 83 7.41 2.48 -19.64
CA TYR A 83 6.20 2.75 -18.88
C TYR A 83 5.80 4.22 -19.03
N ILE A 84 4.50 4.48 -19.21
CA ILE A 84 3.94 5.82 -19.28
C ILE A 84 2.95 5.98 -18.14
N VAL A 85 3.14 7.01 -17.31
CA VAL A 85 2.31 7.30 -16.14
C VAL A 85 1.77 8.72 -16.22
N GLY A 86 0.47 8.88 -16.05
CA GLY A 86 -0.18 10.19 -16.08
C GLY A 86 -1.68 10.06 -15.85
N THR A 87 -2.37 11.18 -15.64
CA THR A 87 -3.82 11.14 -15.36
C THR A 87 -4.67 11.51 -16.56
N LEU A 88 -5.83 10.88 -16.67
CA LEU A 88 -6.87 11.12 -17.67
C LEU A 88 -8.26 11.01 -16.99
N PRO A 89 -9.31 11.65 -17.55
CA PRO A 89 -10.66 11.46 -17.06
C PRO A 89 -11.14 10.03 -17.35
N GLU A 90 -11.75 9.37 -16.36
CA GLU A 90 -12.30 8.02 -16.46
C GLU A 90 -13.81 8.06 -16.25
N LEU A 91 -14.59 7.53 -17.18
CA LEU A 91 -16.02 7.32 -17.01
C LEU A 91 -16.28 5.91 -16.48
N ALA A 92 -16.76 5.80 -15.25
CA ALA A 92 -17.23 4.54 -14.67
C ALA A 92 -18.76 4.49 -14.64
N VAL A 93 -19.31 3.32 -14.95
CA VAL A 93 -20.75 3.04 -14.81
C VAL A 93 -20.93 2.23 -13.53
N GLU A 94 -21.54 2.84 -12.52
CA GLU A 94 -21.86 2.19 -11.24
C GLU A 94 -23.39 2.05 -11.10
N GLU A 95 -23.85 1.25 -10.13
CA GLU A 95 -25.29 1.08 -9.84
C GLU A 95 -25.98 2.42 -9.52
N SER A 96 -25.25 3.35 -8.90
CA SER A 96 -25.71 4.70 -8.57
C SER A 96 -25.74 5.68 -9.76
N GLY A 97 -25.27 5.25 -10.94
CA GLY A 97 -25.19 6.05 -12.15
C GLY A 97 -23.76 6.17 -12.71
N LYS A 98 -23.60 7.08 -13.67
CA LYS A 98 -22.31 7.38 -14.30
C LYS A 98 -21.50 8.32 -13.40
N LYS A 99 -20.28 7.93 -13.06
CA LYS A 99 -19.31 8.76 -12.32
C LYS A 99 -18.09 9.02 -13.17
N LEU A 100 -17.53 10.22 -13.02
CA LEU A 100 -16.28 10.61 -13.66
C LEU A 100 -15.17 10.65 -12.61
N PHE A 101 -14.01 10.10 -12.88
CA PHE A 101 -12.85 10.12 -11.98
C PHE A 101 -11.65 10.78 -12.65
N ASN A 102 -10.79 11.41 -11.85
CA ASN A 102 -9.47 11.84 -12.27
C ASN A 102 -8.52 10.68 -11.97
N THR A 103 -8.15 9.93 -13.00
CA THR A 103 -7.53 8.61 -12.86
C THR A 103 -6.11 8.64 -13.38
N THR A 104 -5.14 8.34 -12.52
CA THR A 104 -3.78 7.99 -12.92
C THR A 104 -3.80 6.63 -13.60
N TYR A 105 -3.22 6.54 -14.78
CA TYR A 105 -2.98 5.30 -15.52
C TYR A 105 -1.48 4.99 -15.50
N VAL A 106 -1.15 3.73 -15.25
CA VAL A 106 0.19 3.17 -15.44
C VAL A 106 0.10 2.18 -16.59
N ILE A 107 0.73 2.51 -17.71
CA ILE A 107 0.68 1.73 -18.94
C ILE A 107 2.10 1.29 -19.28
N GLY A 108 2.33 -0.02 -19.39
CA GLY A 108 3.65 -0.58 -19.66
C GLY A 108 3.76 -1.33 -20.98
N PRO A 109 4.98 -1.69 -21.39
CA PRO A 109 5.28 -2.38 -22.64
C PRO A 109 4.94 -3.88 -22.64
N ASP A 110 4.49 -4.40 -21.50
CA ASP A 110 4.24 -5.80 -21.18
C ASP A 110 2.76 -6.06 -20.89
N ASN A 111 1.87 -5.26 -21.48
CA ASN A 111 0.44 -5.18 -21.17
C ASN A 111 0.12 -4.71 -19.73
N THR A 112 1.09 -4.18 -18.99
CA THR A 112 0.82 -3.55 -17.69
C THR A 112 -0.23 -2.46 -17.84
N PHE A 113 -1.27 -2.55 -17.01
CA PHE A 113 -2.37 -1.58 -16.97
C PHE A 113 -2.91 -1.48 -15.55
N HIS A 114 -2.49 -0.45 -14.82
CA HIS A 114 -2.98 -0.14 -13.48
C HIS A 114 -3.63 1.23 -13.43
N THR A 115 -4.53 1.42 -12.47
CA THR A 115 -5.23 2.67 -12.27
C THR A 115 -5.22 3.09 -10.80
N TYR A 116 -5.23 4.40 -10.58
CA TYR A 116 -5.46 5.02 -9.28
C TYR A 116 -6.40 6.20 -9.47
N ARG A 117 -7.55 6.18 -8.79
CA ARG A 117 -8.52 7.29 -8.80
C ARG A 117 -8.15 8.26 -7.70
N LYS A 118 -7.95 9.53 -8.04
CA LYS A 118 -7.61 10.61 -7.10
C LYS A 118 -8.56 10.61 -5.90
N ILE A 119 -8.00 10.52 -4.70
CA ILE A 119 -8.79 10.43 -3.47
C ILE A 119 -9.23 11.82 -3.01
N HIS A 120 -8.30 12.78 -2.97
CA HIS A 120 -8.58 14.11 -2.45
C HIS A 120 -8.85 15.09 -3.59
N LEU A 121 -10.12 15.42 -3.81
CA LEU A 121 -10.53 16.43 -4.81
C LEU A 121 -10.31 17.85 -4.27
N PHE A 122 -9.96 18.77 -5.17
CA PHE A 122 -9.73 20.18 -4.85
C PHE A 122 -11.01 21.01 -4.99
N ALA A 123 -11.83 21.01 -3.94
CA ALA A 123 -13.10 21.75 -3.89
C ALA A 123 -13.03 23.25 -4.27
N PRO A 124 -11.97 24.02 -3.93
CA PRO A 124 -11.89 25.44 -4.33
C PRO A 124 -11.91 25.71 -5.85
N MET A 125 -11.58 24.71 -6.69
CA MET A 125 -11.74 24.80 -8.15
C MET A 125 -12.96 24.03 -8.66
N ARG A 126 -13.90 23.67 -7.78
CA ARG A 126 -15.09 22.88 -8.09
C ARG A 126 -14.76 21.54 -8.76
N GLU A 127 -13.60 20.96 -8.45
CA GLU A 127 -13.23 19.64 -8.98
C GLU A 127 -14.25 18.57 -8.59
N ASP A 128 -14.83 18.69 -7.39
CA ASP A 128 -15.89 17.86 -6.81
C ASP A 128 -17.25 17.97 -7.53
N HIS A 129 -17.43 18.99 -8.36
CA HIS A 129 -18.59 19.09 -9.25
C HIS A 129 -18.38 18.28 -10.54
N VAL A 130 -17.13 18.08 -10.95
CA VAL A 130 -16.77 17.42 -12.21
C VAL A 130 -16.43 15.95 -11.99
N PHE A 131 -15.65 15.65 -10.94
CA PHE A 131 -15.14 14.33 -10.62
C PHE A 131 -15.70 13.80 -9.29
N SER A 132 -15.68 12.48 -9.15
CA SER A 132 -15.94 11.74 -7.93
C SER A 132 -14.61 11.31 -7.29
N PRO A 133 -14.54 11.24 -5.94
CA PRO A 133 -13.32 10.82 -5.26
C PRO A 133 -13.13 9.30 -5.37
N GLY A 134 -11.87 8.87 -5.52
CA GLY A 134 -11.46 7.49 -5.27
C GLY A 134 -11.43 7.16 -3.77
N THR A 135 -11.27 5.88 -3.46
CA THR A 135 -11.31 5.37 -2.07
C THR A 135 -10.00 4.71 -1.62
N ASP A 136 -9.26 4.12 -2.55
CA ASP A 136 -8.20 3.17 -2.22
C ASP A 136 -6.83 3.72 -2.66
N PRO A 137 -5.86 3.83 -1.73
CA PRO A 137 -4.46 4.00 -2.08
C PRO A 137 -3.96 2.83 -2.92
N VAL A 138 -3.09 3.10 -3.90
CA VAL A 138 -2.56 2.06 -4.80
C VAL A 138 -1.04 2.02 -4.70
N ALA A 139 -0.53 0.86 -4.28
CA ALA A 139 0.87 0.47 -4.40
C ALA A 139 1.01 -0.68 -5.41
N LEU A 140 2.04 -0.63 -6.24
CA LEU A 140 2.28 -1.60 -7.31
C LEU A 140 3.78 -1.83 -7.51
N TRP A 141 4.16 -3.05 -7.86
CA TRP A 141 5.56 -3.44 -8.08
C TRP A 141 5.74 -3.74 -9.56
N ILE A 142 6.73 -3.09 -10.18
CA ILE A 142 6.99 -3.21 -11.62
C ILE A 142 8.39 -3.76 -11.84
N PRO A 143 8.56 -4.85 -12.58
CA PRO A 143 9.88 -5.39 -12.89
C PRO A 143 10.57 -4.55 -13.98
N PHE A 144 11.64 -3.83 -13.60
CA PHE A 144 12.59 -3.21 -14.54
C PHE A 144 13.79 -4.14 -14.78
N ARG A 145 14.68 -3.75 -15.70
CA ARG A 145 15.80 -4.61 -16.13
C ARG A 145 16.72 -5.08 -15.00
N LYS A 146 16.87 -4.29 -13.95
CA LYS A 146 17.82 -4.53 -12.84
C LYS A 146 17.19 -4.54 -11.46
N THR A 147 15.91 -4.18 -11.33
CA THR A 147 15.24 -3.96 -10.04
C THR A 147 13.72 -4.04 -10.18
N GLU A 148 13.01 -4.27 -9.08
CA GLU A 148 11.54 -4.33 -9.01
C GLU A 148 11.06 -3.36 -7.91
N PRO A 149 11.06 -2.04 -8.17
CA PRO A 149 10.69 -1.06 -7.16
C PRO A 149 9.18 -1.02 -6.95
N GLY A 150 8.78 -0.74 -5.70
CA GLY A 150 7.40 -0.43 -5.36
C GLY A 150 7.07 1.03 -5.71
N PHE A 151 5.98 1.24 -6.44
CA PHE A 151 5.44 2.55 -6.82
C PHE A 151 4.19 2.89 -6.01
N GLY A 152 4.16 4.10 -5.46
CA GLY A 152 2.95 4.71 -4.90
C GLY A 152 2.41 5.76 -5.86
N LEU A 153 1.10 5.73 -6.12
CA LEU A 153 0.45 6.69 -7.02
C LEU A 153 -0.31 7.74 -6.21
N ILE A 154 -0.05 9.02 -6.49
CA ILE A 154 -0.81 10.15 -5.94
C ILE A 154 -1.07 11.21 -7.02
N THR A 155 -2.15 11.96 -6.89
CA THR A 155 -2.54 13.00 -7.85
C THR A 155 -2.70 14.36 -7.17
N CYS A 156 -1.87 15.32 -7.58
CA CYS A 156 -1.94 16.74 -7.23
C CYS A 156 -2.25 17.01 -5.75
N PHE A 157 -3.51 17.32 -5.41
CA PHE A 157 -3.94 17.70 -4.07
C PHE A 157 -3.66 16.63 -3.00
N ASP A 158 -3.56 15.36 -3.39
CA ASP A 158 -3.12 14.24 -2.55
C ASP A 158 -1.78 14.52 -1.84
N LEU A 159 -0.89 15.29 -2.46
CA LEU A 159 0.40 15.68 -1.87
C LEU A 159 0.26 16.35 -0.50
N ARG A 160 -0.85 17.04 -0.24
CA ARG A 160 -1.10 17.74 1.03
C ARG A 160 -1.39 16.80 2.20
N PHE A 161 -1.71 15.54 1.94
CA PHE A 161 -2.15 14.56 2.94
C PHE A 161 -1.01 13.58 3.23
N PRO A 162 -0.16 13.85 4.26
CA PRO A 162 0.98 12.99 4.58
C PRO A 162 0.59 11.54 4.86
N GLU A 163 -0.64 11.31 5.34
CA GLU A 163 -1.18 10.00 5.69
C GLU A 163 -1.18 9.05 4.49
N LEU A 164 -1.47 9.57 3.29
CA LEU A 164 -1.54 8.78 2.07
C LEU A 164 -0.15 8.25 1.68
N VAL A 165 0.84 9.15 1.62
CA VAL A 165 2.22 8.74 1.30
C VAL A 165 2.81 7.85 2.40
N ARG A 166 2.51 8.17 3.67
CA ARG A 166 2.92 7.33 4.80
C ARG A 166 2.36 5.92 4.68
N HIS A 167 1.07 5.79 4.34
CA HIS A 167 0.42 4.51 4.13
C HIS A 167 1.10 3.71 3.02
N LEU A 168 1.37 4.33 1.86
CA LEU A 168 2.03 3.70 0.72
C LEU A 168 3.43 3.19 1.08
N VAL A 169 4.26 4.01 1.73
CA VAL A 169 5.61 3.60 2.12
C VAL A 169 5.60 2.51 3.19
N CYS A 170 4.60 2.50 4.09
CA CYS A 170 4.42 1.39 5.03
C CYS A 170 4.07 0.05 4.35
N GLN A 171 3.58 0.08 3.10
CA GLN A 171 3.38 -1.12 2.28
C GLN A 171 4.66 -1.56 1.55
N GLY A 172 5.75 -0.82 1.65
CA GLY A 172 7.01 -1.10 0.97
C GLY A 172 7.22 -0.35 -0.35
N VAL A 173 6.52 0.78 -0.57
CA VAL A 173 6.79 1.66 -1.70
C VAL A 173 8.18 2.30 -1.60
N ASP A 174 8.88 2.30 -2.72
CA ASP A 174 10.23 2.83 -2.91
C ASP A 174 10.23 4.21 -3.58
N LEU A 175 9.27 4.44 -4.49
CA LEU A 175 9.11 5.69 -5.25
C LEU A 175 7.64 6.11 -5.30
N VAL A 176 7.37 7.38 -4.98
CA VAL A 176 6.06 7.99 -5.12
C VAL A 176 6.00 8.84 -6.39
N LEU A 177 5.01 8.57 -7.23
CA LEU A 177 4.75 9.28 -8.48
C LEU A 177 3.59 10.26 -8.29
N LEU A 178 3.86 11.53 -8.57
CA LEU A 178 2.89 12.62 -8.50
C LEU A 178 2.63 13.21 -9.88
N SER A 179 1.41 13.05 -10.38
CA SER A 179 0.89 13.84 -11.52
C SER A 179 0.17 15.08 -10.99
N ALA A 180 0.54 16.28 -11.44
CA ALA A 180 -0.01 17.53 -10.90
C ALA A 180 -0.38 18.58 -11.96
N LEU A 181 -1.42 19.35 -11.64
CA LEU A 181 -1.74 20.67 -12.18
C LEU A 181 -1.71 21.66 -10.99
N TRP A 182 -0.51 22.08 -10.62
CA TRP A 182 -0.27 22.95 -9.47
C TRP A 182 0.05 24.39 -9.91
N PRO A 183 -0.78 25.39 -9.52
CA PRO A 183 -0.60 26.77 -9.99
C PRO A 183 0.69 27.42 -9.51
N LEU A 184 1.22 28.36 -10.31
CA LEU A 184 2.42 29.14 -10.01
C LEU A 184 2.33 29.85 -8.66
N SER A 185 1.15 30.38 -8.31
CA SER A 185 0.88 31.06 -7.02
C SER A 185 1.16 30.20 -5.79
N ARG A 186 1.24 28.87 -5.94
CA ARG A 186 1.55 27.92 -4.87
C ARG A 186 2.73 27.01 -5.21
N ARG A 187 3.58 27.35 -6.19
CA ARG A 187 4.74 26.55 -6.59
C ARG A 187 5.63 26.18 -5.40
N HIS A 188 5.88 27.14 -4.50
CA HIS A 188 6.66 26.88 -3.30
C HIS A 188 6.08 25.76 -2.42
N HIS A 189 4.75 25.64 -2.33
CA HIS A 189 4.11 24.55 -1.58
C HIS A 189 4.32 23.19 -2.26
N LEU A 190 4.26 23.14 -3.60
CA LEU A 190 4.55 21.91 -4.36
C LEU A 190 5.97 21.43 -4.04
N GLU A 191 6.96 22.31 -4.21
CA GLU A 191 8.37 21.99 -3.99
C GLU A 191 8.63 21.53 -2.55
N LEU A 192 8.21 22.33 -1.57
CA LEU A 192 8.41 22.01 -0.15
C LEU A 192 7.73 20.71 0.27
N LEU A 193 6.51 20.45 -0.19
CA LEU A 193 5.79 19.23 0.17
C LEU A 193 6.42 18.00 -0.48
N MET A 194 6.84 18.06 -1.75
CA MET A 194 7.53 16.94 -2.40
C MET A 194 8.83 16.57 -1.65
N GLU A 195 9.64 17.57 -1.31
CA GLU A 195 10.87 17.37 -0.53
C GLU A 195 10.55 16.81 0.86
N SER A 196 9.54 17.36 1.55
CA SER A 196 9.09 16.85 2.84
C SER A 196 8.65 15.38 2.76
N ARG A 197 7.90 14.98 1.72
CA ARG A 197 7.42 13.59 1.55
C ARG A 197 8.59 12.63 1.32
N ALA A 198 9.58 13.02 0.51
CA ALA A 198 10.77 12.22 0.29
C ALA A 198 11.56 12.01 1.59
N ILE A 199 11.84 13.10 2.32
CA ILE A 199 12.63 13.08 3.55
C ILE A 199 11.93 12.28 4.66
N GLU A 200 10.66 12.59 4.95
CA GLU A 200 9.98 12.00 6.11
C GLU A 200 9.71 10.50 5.92
N ASN A 201 9.54 10.05 4.67
CA ASN A 201 9.23 8.65 4.33
C ASN A 201 10.45 7.87 3.81
N GLN A 202 11.58 8.53 3.55
CA GLN A 202 12.80 7.91 3.02
C GLN A 202 12.51 7.03 1.80
N CYS A 203 11.92 7.67 0.80
CA CYS A 203 11.59 7.11 -0.50
C CYS A 203 11.96 8.12 -1.58
N PHE A 204 12.09 7.69 -2.82
CA PHE A 204 12.15 8.63 -3.93
C PHE A 204 10.79 9.33 -4.12
N MET A 205 10.83 10.56 -4.61
CA MET A 205 9.64 11.33 -4.98
C MET A 205 9.85 11.92 -6.37
N ALA A 206 8.93 11.62 -7.30
CA ALA A 206 8.94 12.21 -8.64
C ALA A 206 7.62 12.93 -8.90
N GLY A 207 7.69 14.22 -9.20
CA GLY A 207 6.52 15.06 -9.46
C GLY A 207 6.56 15.68 -10.85
N ALA A 208 5.57 15.36 -11.68
CA ALA A 208 5.32 16.01 -12.96
C ALA A 208 4.24 17.07 -12.79
N ASN A 209 4.58 18.33 -13.04
CA ASN A 209 3.65 19.43 -13.04
C ASN A 209 3.57 20.07 -14.43
N ALA A 210 2.42 20.64 -14.77
CA ALA A 210 2.28 21.42 -15.98
C ALA A 210 2.99 22.77 -15.88
N TRP A 211 3.26 23.36 -17.04
CA TRP A 211 3.88 24.67 -17.21
C TRP A 211 2.99 25.61 -18.01
N GLY A 212 3.07 26.92 -17.74
CA GLY A 212 2.48 27.96 -18.56
C GLY A 212 0.99 28.21 -18.29
N MET A 213 0.35 28.96 -19.17
CA MET A 213 -1.06 29.37 -19.02
C MET A 213 -2.01 28.31 -19.58
N ILE A 214 -2.89 27.76 -18.74
CA ILE A 214 -3.88 26.72 -19.10
C ILE A 214 -5.21 27.08 -18.43
N GLY A 215 -6.30 27.20 -19.19
CA GLY A 215 -7.63 27.50 -18.63
C GLY A 215 -7.68 28.78 -17.79
N GLY A 216 -6.90 29.80 -18.16
CA GLY A 216 -6.80 31.07 -17.42
C GLY A 216 -6.03 31.01 -16.09
N THR A 217 -5.40 29.86 -15.79
CA THR A 217 -4.52 29.69 -14.63
C THR A 217 -3.07 29.49 -15.10
N GLU A 218 -2.13 30.18 -14.47
CA GLU A 218 -0.70 29.99 -14.72
C GLU A 218 -0.14 28.88 -13.84
N PHE A 219 0.52 27.90 -14.46
CA PHE A 219 1.17 26.76 -13.81
C PHE A 219 2.68 26.93 -13.84
N GLY A 220 3.31 26.78 -12.68
CA GLY A 220 4.69 27.17 -12.48
C GLY A 220 5.74 26.11 -12.81
N GLY A 221 5.34 24.94 -13.33
CA GLY A 221 6.25 23.81 -13.48
C GLY A 221 6.81 23.39 -12.12
N GLY A 222 8.13 23.34 -11.98
CA GLY A 222 8.81 22.86 -10.78
C GLY A 222 8.82 21.34 -10.68
N SER A 223 8.73 20.66 -11.82
CA SER A 223 8.82 19.20 -11.89
C SER A 223 10.20 18.73 -11.45
N LYS A 224 10.24 17.72 -10.57
CA LYS A 224 11.48 17.29 -9.90
C LYS A 224 11.49 15.79 -9.61
N ILE A 225 12.70 15.25 -9.52
CA ILE A 225 12.99 13.94 -8.95
C ILE A 225 13.87 14.16 -7.72
N ILE A 226 13.43 13.62 -6.59
CA ILE A 226 14.03 13.85 -5.27
C ILE A 226 14.37 12.49 -4.67
N GLY A 227 15.58 12.38 -4.13
CA GLY A 227 16.07 11.18 -3.47
C GLY A 227 15.65 11.06 -2.00
N PRO A 228 15.95 9.93 -1.36
CA PRO A 228 15.42 9.58 -0.03
C PRO A 228 15.86 10.49 1.11
N ARG A 229 16.88 11.34 0.94
CA ARG A 229 17.33 12.33 1.94
C ARG A 229 16.93 13.76 1.56
N GLY A 230 16.11 13.94 0.52
CA GLY A 230 15.68 15.24 0.02
C GLY A 230 16.62 15.88 -1.01
N GLU A 231 17.67 15.18 -1.42
CA GLU A 231 18.56 15.59 -2.49
C GLU A 231 17.81 15.67 -3.84
N ILE A 232 18.02 16.75 -4.58
CA ILE A 232 17.37 16.95 -5.88
C ILE A 232 18.22 16.25 -6.94
N LEU A 233 17.70 15.16 -7.49
CA LEU A 233 18.37 14.35 -8.52
C LEU A 233 18.17 14.96 -9.92
N ALA A 234 16.98 15.53 -10.16
CA ALA A 234 16.69 16.28 -11.37
C ALA A 234 15.66 17.39 -11.08
N ASN A 235 15.82 18.53 -11.74
CA ASN A 235 14.94 19.68 -11.62
C ASN A 235 14.66 20.28 -12.99
N ALA A 236 13.38 20.43 -13.33
CA ALA A 236 12.97 21.09 -14.55
C ALA A 236 13.29 22.59 -14.49
N CYS A 237 13.88 23.09 -15.57
CA CYS A 237 13.96 24.53 -15.80
C CYS A 237 12.57 25.11 -16.05
N ASP A 238 12.45 26.43 -15.94
CA ASP A 238 11.25 27.13 -16.40
C ASP A 238 11.11 26.93 -17.91
N GLY A 239 9.93 26.47 -18.34
CA GLY A 239 9.66 26.10 -19.73
C GLY A 239 9.20 24.66 -19.92
N GLU A 240 8.87 24.33 -21.17
CA GLU A 240 8.60 22.97 -21.61
C GLU A 240 9.92 22.20 -21.72
N THR A 241 10.02 21.08 -21.00
CA THR A 241 11.27 20.32 -20.89
C THR A 241 11.04 18.89 -20.43
N ILE A 242 11.96 18.00 -20.79
CA ILE A 242 12.06 16.65 -20.24
C ILE A 242 13.26 16.63 -19.30
N VAL A 243 13.05 16.15 -18.08
CA VAL A 243 14.14 15.90 -17.13
C VAL A 243 14.27 14.43 -16.85
N LEU A 244 15.51 13.96 -16.73
CA LEU A 244 15.86 12.56 -16.54
C LEU A 244 16.69 12.40 -15.28
N ALA A 245 16.48 11.32 -14.53
CA ALA A 245 17.37 10.89 -13.46
C ALA A 245 17.53 9.37 -13.47
N GLU A 246 18.71 8.90 -13.07
CA GLU A 246 18.94 7.51 -12.69
C GLU A 246 18.74 7.41 -11.18
N LEU A 247 17.95 6.44 -10.74
CA LEU A 247 17.62 6.22 -9.33
C LEU A 247 18.29 4.93 -8.88
N ASP A 248 19.11 4.99 -7.83
CA ASP A 248 19.73 3.82 -7.22
C ASP A 248 18.93 3.34 -6.01
N MET A 249 18.29 2.17 -6.12
CA MET A 249 17.45 1.66 -5.03
C MET A 249 18.25 1.34 -3.74
N ASP A 250 19.58 1.19 -3.83
CA ASP A 250 20.40 1.03 -2.63
C ASP A 250 20.51 2.33 -1.80
N GLU A 251 20.20 3.50 -2.37
CA GLU A 251 20.13 4.77 -1.63
C GLU A 251 19.02 4.78 -0.58
N ILE A 252 17.89 4.11 -0.84
CA ILE A 252 16.80 3.94 0.12
C ILE A 252 17.31 3.17 1.34
N ARG A 253 18.03 2.06 1.09
CA ARG A 253 18.60 1.22 2.15
C ARG A 253 19.62 2.01 2.96
N SER A 254 20.51 2.74 2.28
CA SER A 254 21.49 3.62 2.91
C SER A 254 20.84 4.68 3.80
N ALA A 255 19.83 5.40 3.28
CA ALA A 255 19.11 6.43 4.04
C ALA A 255 18.45 5.84 5.30
N ARG A 256 17.81 4.67 5.17
CA ARG A 256 17.14 3.98 6.28
C ARG A 256 18.12 3.39 7.31
N GLN A 257 19.36 3.06 6.92
CA GLN A 257 20.39 2.57 7.84
C GLN A 257 20.90 3.67 8.77
N ASP A 258 21.12 4.89 8.25
CA ASP A 258 21.65 6.00 9.04
C ASP A 258 20.65 6.54 10.06
N PHE A 259 19.40 6.69 9.66
CA PHE A 259 18.32 7.15 10.53
C PHE A 259 16.99 6.61 9.99
N PHE A 260 16.21 5.91 10.80
CA PHE A 260 15.06 5.15 10.32
C PHE A 260 13.73 5.83 10.69
N THR A 261 13.02 6.42 9.73
CA THR A 261 11.70 7.07 9.90
C THR A 261 10.58 6.46 9.07
N ALA A 262 10.90 5.58 8.12
CA ALA A 262 9.95 4.99 7.16
C ALA A 262 9.05 3.86 7.70
N HIS A 263 9.01 3.63 9.02
CA HIS A 263 8.17 2.59 9.63
C HIS A 263 6.83 3.21 10.02
N ALA A 264 5.79 2.37 10.08
CA ALA A 264 4.54 2.77 10.68
C ALA A 264 4.82 3.30 12.10
N PRO A 265 4.35 4.51 12.47
CA PRO A 265 4.45 4.94 13.86
C PRO A 265 3.80 3.87 14.74
N ARG A 266 4.44 3.55 15.88
CA ARG A 266 3.72 2.89 16.98
C ARG A 266 2.52 3.82 17.28
N SER A 267 1.32 3.34 16.93
CA SER A 267 0.17 4.11 16.43
C SER A 267 -0.17 5.42 17.15
N TRP A 268 -0.36 6.51 16.40
CA TRP A 268 -1.06 7.73 16.84
C TRP A 268 -2.55 7.78 16.41
N TRP A 269 -3.09 6.72 15.79
CA TRP A 269 -4.52 6.63 15.45
C TRP A 269 -5.11 5.24 15.76
N PRO A 270 -6.24 5.14 16.48
CA PRO A 270 -6.91 3.88 16.77
C PRO A 270 -7.85 3.49 15.63
N LYS A 271 -7.83 2.18 15.27
CA LYS A 271 -8.61 1.43 14.24
C LYS A 271 -7.79 1.18 12.97
N ALA A 272 -7.13 0.06 12.73
CA ALA A 272 -7.04 -1.23 13.40
C ALA A 272 -5.60 -1.75 13.20
N ASN A 273 -5.09 -2.54 14.14
CA ASN A 273 -3.80 -3.20 13.95
C ASN A 273 -3.94 -4.21 12.79
N PRO A 274 -3.09 -4.17 11.75
CA PRO A 274 -3.26 -4.99 10.53
C PRO A 274 -3.20 -6.50 10.77
N LYS A 275 -2.71 -6.93 11.93
CA LYS A 275 -2.72 -8.33 12.34
C LYS A 275 -4.06 -8.78 12.91
N ILE A 276 -4.93 -7.88 13.32
CA ILE A 276 -6.25 -8.20 13.89
C ILE A 276 -7.26 -8.22 12.75
N LEU A 277 -7.72 -9.42 12.39
CA LEU A 277 -8.62 -9.64 11.25
C LEU A 277 -9.94 -10.26 11.70
N ASP A 278 -11.03 -9.92 11.02
CA ASP A 278 -12.25 -10.73 11.07
C ASP A 278 -12.06 -12.07 10.34
N LEU A 279 -12.98 -13.02 10.55
CA LEU A 279 -12.86 -14.35 9.98
C LEU A 279 -12.83 -14.37 8.42
N PRO A 280 -13.67 -13.60 7.71
CA PRO A 280 -13.60 -13.52 6.24
C PRO A 280 -12.25 -12.99 5.72
N SER A 281 -11.72 -11.92 6.33
CA SER A 281 -10.44 -11.32 5.95
C SER A 281 -9.28 -12.25 6.27
N LEU A 282 -9.31 -12.92 7.44
CA LEU A 282 -8.34 -13.94 7.80
C LEU A 282 -8.37 -15.09 6.79
N ASN A 283 -9.55 -15.61 6.42
CA ASN A 283 -9.64 -16.70 5.46
C ASN A 283 -9.06 -16.30 4.10
N THR A 284 -9.29 -15.07 3.66
CA THR A 284 -8.68 -14.52 2.44
C THR A 284 -7.16 -14.49 2.54
N ALA A 285 -6.61 -13.98 3.65
CA ALA A 285 -5.17 -13.91 3.90
C ALA A 285 -4.53 -15.32 3.96
N VAL A 286 -5.15 -16.25 4.69
CA VAL A 286 -4.70 -17.65 4.82
C VAL A 286 -4.70 -18.35 3.47
N ASN A 287 -5.76 -18.21 2.66
CA ASN A 287 -5.84 -18.82 1.33
C ASN A 287 -4.77 -18.29 0.38
N ARG A 288 -4.46 -16.99 0.44
CA ARG A 288 -3.36 -16.39 -0.33
C ARG A 288 -2.02 -17.03 0.05
N ARG A 289 -1.71 -17.12 1.34
CA ARG A 289 -0.46 -17.70 1.86
C ARG A 289 -0.37 -19.20 1.59
N ARG A 290 -1.49 -19.93 1.67
CA ARG A 290 -1.60 -21.34 1.31
C ARG A 290 -1.28 -21.58 -0.17
N LYS A 291 -1.82 -20.75 -1.08
CA LYS A 291 -1.49 -20.81 -2.52
C LYS A 291 0.00 -20.58 -2.78
N ALA A 292 0.67 -19.81 -1.93
CA ALA A 292 2.12 -19.60 -1.96
C ALA A 292 2.94 -20.72 -1.28
N GLY A 293 2.30 -21.82 -0.84
CA GLY A 293 2.98 -22.96 -0.23
C GLY A 293 3.39 -22.77 1.23
N GLN A 294 2.94 -21.70 1.89
CA GLN A 294 3.30 -21.42 3.29
C GLN A 294 2.47 -22.23 4.29
N LYS A 295 3.14 -22.75 5.33
CA LYS A 295 2.57 -23.55 6.42
C LYS A 295 2.04 -22.66 7.55
N MET A 296 0.74 -22.76 7.80
CA MET A 296 0.07 -22.08 8.90
C MET A 296 0.19 -22.86 10.21
N VAL A 297 0.65 -22.18 11.26
CA VAL A 297 0.51 -22.60 12.64
C VAL A 297 -0.71 -21.92 13.25
N PHE A 298 -1.52 -22.66 14.01
CA PHE A 298 -2.64 -22.12 14.75
C PHE A 298 -2.60 -22.51 16.22
N THR A 299 -2.90 -21.56 17.09
CA THR A 299 -3.23 -21.80 18.49
C THR A 299 -4.40 -20.92 18.90
N ASN A 300 -5.03 -21.21 20.04
CA ASN A 300 -6.07 -20.38 20.60
C ASN A 300 -6.04 -20.36 22.13
N GLY A 301 -6.62 -19.30 22.70
CA GLY A 301 -6.74 -19.16 24.15
C GLY A 301 -7.39 -17.84 24.56
N CYS A 302 -7.57 -17.68 25.86
CA CYS A 302 -8.14 -16.47 26.43
C CYS A 302 -7.12 -15.31 26.51
N PHE A 303 -5.83 -15.60 26.75
CA PHE A 303 -4.76 -14.59 26.87
C PHE A 303 -5.15 -13.36 27.69
N ASP A 304 -5.68 -13.60 28.88
CA ASP A 304 -6.34 -12.55 29.66
C ASP A 304 -5.34 -11.55 30.26
N LEU A 305 -4.38 -12.06 31.04
CA LEU A 305 -3.16 -11.34 31.38
C LEU A 305 -1.99 -12.09 30.75
N LEU A 306 -1.36 -11.46 29.77
CA LEU A 306 -0.19 -11.98 29.08
C LEU A 306 1.01 -11.97 30.04
N HIS A 307 1.86 -13.00 29.96
CA HIS A 307 3.08 -13.13 30.76
C HIS A 307 4.14 -13.89 29.97
N ALA A 308 5.37 -13.98 30.49
CA ALA A 308 6.51 -14.62 29.83
C ALA A 308 6.20 -16.05 29.32
N GLY A 309 5.46 -16.85 30.11
CA GLY A 309 4.95 -18.17 29.70
C GLY A 309 4.18 -18.16 28.37
N HIS A 310 3.28 -17.18 28.16
CA HIS A 310 2.56 -17.05 26.89
C HIS A 310 3.47 -16.61 25.74
N VAL A 311 4.40 -15.68 26.00
CA VAL A 311 5.35 -15.20 24.98
C VAL A 311 6.22 -16.35 24.48
N SER A 312 6.87 -17.07 25.40
CA SER A 312 7.69 -18.23 25.09
C SER A 312 6.91 -19.34 24.37
N TYR A 313 5.66 -19.59 24.77
CA TYR A 313 4.77 -20.54 24.11
C TYR A 313 4.45 -20.14 22.66
N LEU A 314 4.10 -18.86 22.43
CA LEU A 314 3.77 -18.33 21.10
C LEU A 314 5.00 -18.28 20.19
N GLU A 315 6.17 -17.91 20.72
CA GLU A 315 7.44 -17.98 20.01
C GLU A 315 7.76 -19.43 19.61
N SER A 316 7.64 -20.38 20.53
CA SER A 316 7.85 -21.80 20.22
C SER A 316 6.86 -22.30 19.17
N ALA A 317 5.59 -21.89 19.25
CA ALA A 317 4.58 -22.22 18.25
C ALA A 317 4.95 -21.68 16.88
N ARG A 318 5.39 -20.41 16.81
CA ARG A 318 5.75 -19.72 15.57
C ARG A 318 6.85 -20.44 14.78
N HIS A 319 7.75 -21.16 15.45
CA HIS A 319 8.84 -21.91 14.81
C HIS A 319 8.40 -23.20 14.10
N LEU A 320 7.14 -23.63 14.26
CA LEU A 320 6.63 -24.86 13.65
C LEU A 320 6.08 -24.66 12.22
N GLY A 321 6.13 -23.43 11.69
CA GLY A 321 5.67 -23.09 10.36
C GLY A 321 6.08 -21.68 9.92
N ASP A 322 5.48 -21.20 8.83
CA ASP A 322 5.84 -19.95 8.18
C ASP A 322 5.14 -18.73 8.78
N TYR A 323 4.03 -18.93 9.48
CA TYR A 323 3.28 -17.88 10.18
C TYR A 323 2.35 -18.45 11.26
N LEU A 324 2.03 -17.63 12.27
CA LEU A 324 1.17 -17.99 13.40
C LEU A 324 -0.14 -17.19 13.41
N VAL A 325 -1.25 -17.92 13.47
CA VAL A 325 -2.59 -17.40 13.73
C VAL A 325 -3.01 -17.72 15.15
N VAL A 326 -3.45 -16.69 15.89
CA VAL A 326 -3.98 -16.83 17.24
C VAL A 326 -5.49 -16.60 17.25
N GLY A 327 -6.25 -17.65 17.55
CA GLY A 327 -7.66 -17.53 17.90
C GLY A 327 -7.83 -16.99 19.33
N LEU A 328 -8.41 -15.81 19.47
CA LEU A 328 -8.67 -15.18 20.76
C LEU A 328 -10.14 -15.35 21.15
N ASN A 329 -10.39 -15.93 22.32
CA ASN A 329 -11.74 -16.02 22.87
C ASN A 329 -12.29 -14.61 23.17
N SER A 330 -13.52 -14.32 22.74
CA SER A 330 -14.22 -13.06 23.02
C SER A 330 -14.52 -12.88 24.51
N ASN A 331 -14.93 -11.68 24.93
CA ASN A 331 -15.38 -11.40 26.28
C ASN A 331 -16.51 -12.33 26.71
N LYS A 332 -17.46 -12.60 25.80
CA LYS A 332 -18.57 -13.53 26.02
C LYS A 332 -18.05 -14.95 26.26
N SER A 333 -17.20 -15.44 25.36
CA SER A 333 -16.62 -16.79 25.45
C SER A 333 -15.81 -16.97 26.74
N VAL A 334 -15.02 -15.98 27.15
CA VAL A 334 -14.24 -16.05 28.39
C VAL A 334 -15.14 -16.03 29.63
N ARG A 335 -16.21 -15.22 29.66
CA ARG A 335 -17.19 -15.21 30.76
C ARG A 335 -17.84 -16.58 30.95
N GLU A 336 -18.19 -17.25 29.86
CA GLU A 336 -18.78 -18.59 29.88
C GLU A 336 -17.79 -19.65 30.40
N ILE A 337 -16.51 -19.56 30.03
CA ILE A 337 -15.48 -20.54 30.41
C ILE A 337 -14.96 -20.32 31.84
N LYS A 338 -14.77 -19.07 32.26
CA LYS A 338 -14.04 -18.71 33.48
C LYS A 338 -14.87 -17.99 34.55
N GLY A 339 -16.14 -17.71 34.27
CA GLY A 339 -17.05 -17.03 35.18
C GLY A 339 -17.21 -15.53 34.91
N PRO A 340 -18.17 -14.87 35.58
CA PRO A 340 -18.61 -13.51 35.25
C PRO A 340 -17.54 -12.43 35.50
N GLU A 341 -16.61 -12.66 36.41
CA GLU A 341 -15.51 -11.75 36.75
C GLU A 341 -14.35 -11.76 35.73
N ARG A 342 -14.47 -12.55 34.65
CA ARG A 342 -13.45 -12.73 33.61
C ARG A 342 -14.03 -12.42 32.23
N PRO A 343 -13.28 -11.81 31.29
CA PRO A 343 -11.87 -11.46 31.38
C PRO A 343 -11.63 -10.14 32.12
N ILE A 344 -10.42 -9.95 32.63
CA ILE A 344 -9.97 -8.67 33.22
C ILE A 344 -9.77 -7.65 32.09
N ASN A 345 -9.06 -8.07 31.04
CA ASN A 345 -8.83 -7.22 29.88
C ASN A 345 -9.88 -7.48 28.80
N THR A 346 -10.42 -6.41 28.21
CA THR A 346 -11.35 -6.53 27.09
C THR A 346 -10.70 -7.27 25.92
N GLU A 347 -11.49 -7.97 25.10
CA GLU A 347 -11.01 -8.66 23.90
C GLU A 347 -10.23 -7.74 22.95
N ALA A 348 -10.61 -6.46 22.86
CA ALA A 348 -9.88 -5.47 22.07
C ALA A 348 -8.46 -5.22 22.63
N MET A 349 -8.33 -5.04 23.94
CA MET A 349 -7.04 -4.87 24.61
C MET A 349 -6.16 -6.12 24.47
N ARG A 350 -6.73 -7.30 24.69
CA ARG A 350 -6.04 -8.59 24.55
C ARG A 350 -5.57 -8.83 23.12
N ALA A 351 -6.41 -8.55 22.13
CA ALA A 351 -6.05 -8.66 20.72
C ALA A 351 -4.91 -7.71 20.34
N TYR A 352 -4.93 -6.47 20.85
CA TYR A 352 -3.89 -5.48 20.59
C TYR A 352 -2.54 -5.89 21.18
N VAL A 353 -2.52 -6.39 22.43
CA VAL A 353 -1.31 -6.92 23.06
C VAL A 353 -0.74 -8.10 22.26
N LEU A 354 -1.58 -9.06 21.88
CA LEU A 354 -1.16 -10.21 21.07
C LEU A 354 -0.60 -9.78 19.71
N ALA A 355 -1.26 -8.85 19.03
CA ALA A 355 -0.80 -8.32 17.75
C ALA A 355 0.54 -7.55 17.87
N GLY A 356 0.85 -7.02 19.04
CA GLY A 356 2.14 -6.40 19.34
C GLY A 356 3.30 -7.40 19.43
N LEU A 357 3.04 -8.70 19.60
CA LEU A 357 4.09 -9.71 19.72
C LEU A 357 4.68 -10.06 18.36
N ALA A 358 6.01 -10.15 18.30
CA ALA A 358 6.75 -10.50 17.08
C ALA A 358 6.37 -11.90 16.56
N ALA A 359 6.08 -12.84 17.45
CA ALA A 359 5.72 -14.21 17.11
C ALA A 359 4.33 -14.37 16.47
N VAL A 360 3.46 -13.35 16.54
CA VAL A 360 2.07 -13.43 16.08
C VAL A 360 1.91 -12.71 14.76
N ASP A 361 1.41 -13.41 13.73
CA ASP A 361 1.15 -12.85 12.40
C ASP A 361 -0.31 -12.38 12.28
N TYR A 362 -1.26 -13.18 12.76
CA TYR A 362 -2.69 -12.79 12.78
C TYR A 362 -3.37 -13.12 14.11
N VAL A 363 -4.33 -12.29 14.49
CA VAL A 363 -5.25 -12.48 15.62
C VAL A 363 -6.67 -12.43 15.08
N VAL A 364 -7.49 -13.40 15.47
CA VAL A 364 -8.93 -13.44 15.14
C VAL A 364 -9.73 -13.68 16.41
N ILE A 365 -10.75 -12.86 16.63
CA ILE A 365 -11.64 -12.99 17.79
C ILE A 365 -12.79 -13.94 17.42
N PHE A 366 -13.09 -14.91 18.29
CA PHE A 366 -14.22 -15.82 18.10
C PHE A 366 -15.09 -15.92 19.36
N ASN A 367 -16.40 -16.09 19.15
CA ASN A 367 -17.40 -16.14 20.22
C ASN A 367 -17.70 -17.56 20.71
N ASP A 368 -17.45 -18.57 19.88
CA ASP A 368 -17.81 -19.94 20.18
C ASP A 368 -17.09 -20.45 21.46
N PRO A 369 -17.69 -21.38 22.22
CA PRO A 369 -17.03 -21.98 23.39
C PRO A 369 -15.75 -22.74 23.04
N THR A 370 -15.67 -23.23 21.80
CA THR A 370 -14.53 -23.98 21.28
C THR A 370 -14.09 -23.40 19.93
N PRO A 371 -12.81 -23.54 19.54
CA PRO A 371 -12.30 -23.01 18.29
C PRO A 371 -12.69 -23.86 17.05
N LEU A 372 -13.60 -24.83 17.18
CA LEU A 372 -13.84 -25.84 16.13
C LEU A 372 -14.26 -25.23 14.79
N ASN A 373 -15.26 -24.34 14.79
CA ASN A 373 -15.74 -23.68 13.58
C ASN A 373 -14.64 -22.85 12.91
N LEU A 374 -13.85 -22.14 13.73
CA LEU A 374 -12.69 -21.38 13.26
C LEU A 374 -11.66 -22.30 12.59
N ILE A 375 -11.29 -23.41 13.24
CA ILE A 375 -10.34 -24.40 12.72
C ILE A 375 -10.85 -25.04 11.43
N GLN A 376 -12.14 -25.36 11.34
CA GLN A 376 -12.76 -25.92 10.13
C GLN A 376 -12.76 -24.93 8.96
N THR A 377 -12.84 -23.62 9.26
CA THR A 377 -12.80 -22.57 8.23
C THR A 377 -11.39 -22.35 7.70
N ILE A 378 -10.41 -22.19 8.59
CA ILE A 378 -9.05 -21.81 8.19
C ILE A 378 -8.13 -23.00 7.93
N VAL A 379 -8.43 -24.20 8.44
CA VAL A 379 -7.70 -25.48 8.23
C VAL A 379 -6.17 -25.33 8.37
N PRO A 380 -5.63 -25.27 9.61
CA PRO A 380 -4.19 -25.13 9.86
C PRO A 380 -3.38 -26.36 9.45
N ASN A 381 -2.10 -26.14 9.12
CA ASN A 381 -1.13 -27.22 8.91
C ASN A 381 -0.62 -27.76 10.25
N VAL A 382 -0.47 -26.90 11.25
CA VAL A 382 -0.05 -27.27 12.61
C VAL A 382 -1.01 -26.68 13.63
N LEU A 383 -1.64 -27.54 14.43
CA LEU A 383 -2.45 -27.13 15.58
C LEU A 383 -1.61 -27.25 16.84
N VAL A 384 -1.36 -26.14 17.52
CA VAL A 384 -0.52 -26.09 18.71
C VAL A 384 -1.37 -25.99 19.97
N LYS A 385 -1.03 -26.80 20.97
CA LYS A 385 -1.59 -26.73 22.33
C LYS A 385 -0.49 -26.83 23.38
N GLY A 386 -0.77 -26.33 24.58
CA GLY A 386 0.10 -26.57 25.74
C GLY A 386 0.16 -28.06 26.06
N ALA A 387 1.29 -28.50 26.63
CA ALA A 387 1.53 -29.92 26.95
C ALA A 387 0.52 -30.55 27.93
N ASP A 388 -0.26 -29.72 28.65
CA ASP A 388 -1.26 -30.16 29.62
C ASP A 388 -2.49 -30.86 29.00
N TRP A 389 -2.68 -30.75 27.68
CA TRP A 389 -3.81 -31.37 26.99
C TRP A 389 -3.42 -32.74 26.42
N LYS A 390 -4.17 -33.79 26.79
CA LYS A 390 -4.08 -35.09 26.11
C LYS A 390 -4.57 -34.90 24.67
N GLU A 391 -3.86 -35.50 23.72
CA GLU A 391 -4.11 -35.25 22.29
C GLU A 391 -5.55 -35.58 21.85
N LYS A 392 -6.15 -36.61 22.47
CA LYS A 392 -7.55 -37.00 22.25
C LYS A 392 -8.59 -35.94 22.65
N ASP A 393 -8.22 -35.01 23.54
CA ASP A 393 -9.10 -33.98 24.08
C ASP A 393 -8.87 -32.62 23.37
N ILE A 394 -8.00 -32.58 22.34
CA ILE A 394 -7.72 -31.36 21.57
C ILE A 394 -8.78 -31.16 20.50
N VAL A 395 -9.66 -30.18 20.73
CA VAL A 395 -10.68 -29.75 19.76
C VAL A 395 -10.02 -29.32 18.44
N GLY A 396 -10.50 -29.88 17.33
CA GLY A 396 -9.98 -29.61 15.97
C GLY A 396 -8.86 -30.55 15.51
N ALA A 397 -8.35 -31.45 16.37
CA ALA A 397 -7.28 -32.39 16.01
C ALA A 397 -7.65 -33.29 14.82
N ALA A 398 -8.87 -33.83 14.78
CA ALA A 398 -9.34 -34.66 13.68
C ALA A 398 -9.40 -33.89 12.35
N THR A 399 -9.92 -32.66 12.38
CA THR A 399 -10.00 -31.77 11.20
C THR A 399 -8.61 -31.53 10.60
N VAL A 400 -7.62 -31.22 11.44
CA VAL A 400 -6.25 -30.93 11.00
C VAL A 400 -5.57 -32.16 10.43
N LYS A 401 -5.70 -33.32 11.10
CA LYS A 401 -5.13 -34.59 10.63
C LYS A 401 -5.74 -35.06 9.31
N ASN A 402 -7.07 -34.97 9.18
CA ASN A 402 -7.76 -35.33 7.95
C ASN A 402 -7.37 -34.44 6.76
N ALA A 403 -6.93 -33.20 7.03
CA ALA A 403 -6.39 -32.27 6.03
C ALA A 403 -4.87 -32.43 5.77
N GLY A 404 -4.22 -33.45 6.34
CA GLY A 404 -2.78 -33.71 6.17
C GLY A 404 -1.86 -32.89 7.08
N GLY A 405 -2.41 -32.18 8.07
CA GLY A 405 -1.65 -31.48 9.12
C GLY A 405 -1.37 -32.37 10.33
N TYR A 406 -0.76 -31.79 11.38
CA TYR A 406 -0.50 -32.49 12.64
C TYR A 406 -0.74 -31.59 13.87
N VAL A 407 -0.76 -32.22 15.05
CA VAL A 407 -0.95 -31.55 16.33
C VAL A 407 0.38 -31.51 17.08
N ALA A 408 0.81 -30.33 17.49
CA ALA A 408 2.02 -30.13 18.28
C ALA A 408 1.67 -29.76 19.73
N ARG A 409 2.40 -30.35 20.68
CA ARG A 409 2.25 -30.05 22.11
C ARG A 409 3.54 -29.41 22.60
N ILE A 410 3.45 -28.16 23.07
CA ILE A 410 4.62 -27.40 23.52
C ILE A 410 4.63 -27.36 25.05
N PRO A 411 5.73 -27.75 25.70
CA PRO A 411 5.87 -27.63 27.15
C PRO A 411 5.95 -26.17 27.57
N PHE A 412 5.31 -25.81 28.67
CA PHE A 412 5.45 -24.48 29.25
C PHE A 412 6.78 -24.39 29.99
N ILE A 413 7.64 -23.45 29.56
CA ILE A 413 8.99 -23.26 30.14
C ILE A 413 8.93 -22.50 31.47
N HIS A 414 7.84 -21.77 31.72
CA HIS A 414 7.65 -20.95 32.93
C HIS A 414 6.50 -21.48 33.79
N ASP A 415 6.72 -21.63 35.10
CA ASP A 415 5.71 -22.06 36.07
C ASP A 415 4.79 -20.90 36.53
N ILE A 416 4.20 -20.20 35.57
CA ILE A 416 3.38 -18.98 35.78
C ILE A 416 2.03 -19.15 35.07
N SER A 417 0.93 -18.85 35.77
CA SER A 417 -0.40 -18.80 35.18
C SER A 417 -1.14 -17.52 35.59
N THR A 418 -2.09 -17.08 34.77
CA THR A 418 -2.90 -15.89 35.09
C THR A 418 -3.64 -16.01 36.43
N SER A 419 -4.13 -17.21 36.79
CA SER A 419 -4.81 -17.43 38.06
C SER A 419 -3.86 -17.23 39.25
N ARG A 420 -2.64 -17.80 39.17
CA ARG A 420 -1.63 -17.62 40.21
C ARG A 420 -1.20 -16.17 40.37
N ILE A 421 -1.08 -15.41 39.27
CA ILE A 421 -0.73 -13.97 39.33
C ILE A 421 -1.75 -13.17 40.15
N LEU A 422 -3.02 -13.56 40.12
CA LEU A 422 -4.11 -12.83 40.79
C LEU A 422 -4.35 -13.28 42.23
N GLU A 423 -3.78 -14.42 42.62
CA GLU A 423 -3.79 -14.95 43.98
C GLU A 423 -2.55 -14.51 44.79
N LEU A 424 -1.59 -13.81 44.17
CA LEU A 424 -0.44 -13.27 44.86
C LEU A 424 -0.87 -12.06 45.74
N PRO A 425 -0.41 -12.02 47.01
CA PRO A 425 -0.89 -11.10 48.04
C PRO A 425 -0.59 -9.62 47.79
#